data_AF-A0A1B6ERG7-F1
#
_entry.id   AF-A0A1B6ERG7-F1
#
_cell.length_a   1.000
_cell.length_b   1.000
_cell.length_c   1.000
_cell.angle_alpha   90.00
_cell.angle_beta   90.00
_cell.angle_gamma   90.00
#
_symmetry.space_group_name_H-M   'P 1'
#
loop_
_entity.id
_entity.type
_entity.pdbx_description
1 polymer ?
#
loop_
_entity_poly.entity_id
_entity_poly.type
_entity_poly.pdbx_seq_one_letter_code
_entity_poly.pdbx_strand_id
1 'polypeptide(L)'
;QAARFSLLRLEEGQPHTKNWRPQLLLLTKLTSEFVPKCRKLFSFASQLKAGKGLTVCVTVIRGEYNECANQAIKAKQSLMKVMEDEKVKGFVDVIISSDIINGISYSI
;
A
#
# COMPACT_ATOMS: atom_id res chain seq x y z
N GLN A 1 -3.03 -3.48 -22.67
CA GLN A 1 -4.10 -4.48 -22.91
C GLN A 1 -4.12 -5.65 -21.91
N ALA A 2 -3.00 -6.35 -21.67
CA ALA A 2 -2.98 -7.62 -20.90
C ALA A 2 -3.54 -7.51 -19.46
N ALA A 3 -3.11 -6.50 -18.67
CA ALA A 3 -3.57 -6.35 -17.29
C ALA A 3 -5.10 -6.17 -17.17
N ARG A 4 -5.69 -5.32 -18.01
CA ARG A 4 -7.16 -5.12 -18.06
C ARG A 4 -7.89 -6.43 -18.40
N PHE A 5 -7.39 -7.18 -19.37
CA PHE A 5 -7.98 -8.46 -19.75
C PHE A 5 -7.87 -9.52 -18.65
N SER A 6 -6.74 -9.58 -17.93
CA SER A 6 -6.57 -10.46 -16.77
C SER A 6 -7.51 -10.10 -15.62
N LEU A 7 -7.71 -8.81 -15.33
CA LEU A 7 -8.62 -8.36 -14.27
C LEU A 7 -10.08 -8.72 -14.54
N LEU A 8 -10.55 -8.56 -15.79
CA LEU A 8 -11.93 -8.89 -16.18
C LEU A 8 -12.27 -10.38 -16.05
N ARG A 9 -11.27 -11.27 -16.00
CA ARG A 9 -11.45 -12.73 -15.90
C ARG A 9 -11.35 -13.27 -14.48
N LEU A 10 -11.11 -12.41 -13.48
CA LEU A 10 -11.02 -12.82 -12.08
C LEU A 10 -12.38 -13.19 -11.47
N GLU A 11 -13.48 -12.67 -12.01
CA GLU A 11 -14.83 -12.82 -11.45
C GLU A 11 -15.47 -14.20 -11.71
N GLU A 12 -14.96 -14.97 -12.68
CA GLU A 12 -15.64 -16.16 -13.20
C GLU A 12 -15.40 -17.46 -12.39
N GLY A 13 -14.51 -17.45 -11.39
CA GLY A 13 -14.11 -18.65 -10.64
C GLY A 13 -14.68 -18.73 -9.23
N GLN A 14 -15.16 -19.92 -8.80
CA GLN A 14 -15.48 -20.16 -7.39
C GLN A 14 -14.22 -19.92 -6.53
N PRO A 15 -14.29 -19.14 -5.44
CA PRO A 15 -13.13 -18.91 -4.57
C PRO A 15 -12.69 -20.25 -3.96
N HIS A 16 -11.60 -20.82 -4.47
CA HIS A 16 -11.07 -22.09 -3.98
C HIS A 16 -10.37 -21.87 -2.63
N THR A 17 -11.08 -22.15 -1.53
CA THR A 17 -10.64 -21.93 -0.14
C THR A 17 -9.58 -22.90 0.37
N LYS A 18 -9.23 -23.95 -0.39
CA LYS A 18 -8.33 -25.02 0.07
C LYS A 18 -6.84 -24.61 0.14
N ASN A 19 -6.45 -23.46 -0.44
CA ASN A 19 -5.07 -22.98 -0.46
C ASN A 19 -5.01 -21.46 -0.19
N TRP A 20 -5.05 -21.07 1.08
CA TRP A 20 -4.94 -19.65 1.44
C TRP A 20 -3.58 -19.08 1.03
N ARG A 21 -3.59 -17.99 0.26
CA ARG A 21 -2.40 -17.21 -0.06
C ARG A 21 -2.57 -15.78 0.45
N PRO A 22 -1.79 -15.34 1.46
CA PRO A 22 -1.96 -14.01 2.03
C PRO A 22 -1.72 -12.93 0.97
N GLN A 23 -2.61 -11.96 0.90
CA GLN A 23 -2.34 -10.64 0.33
C GLN A 23 -2.12 -9.68 1.49
N LEU A 24 -1.16 -8.76 1.38
CA LEU A 24 -0.81 -7.88 2.48
C LEU A 24 -1.23 -6.44 2.20
N LEU A 25 -1.96 -5.86 3.16
CA LEU A 25 -2.17 -4.42 3.27
C LEU A 25 -1.21 -3.89 4.35
N LEU A 26 -0.21 -3.12 3.94
CA LEU A 26 0.79 -2.54 4.82
C LEU A 26 0.39 -1.13 5.21
N LEU A 27 -0.17 -0.97 6.42
CA LEU A 27 -0.49 0.34 6.96
C LEU A 27 0.76 0.94 7.60
N THR A 28 1.23 2.07 7.07
CA THR A 28 2.43 2.76 7.55
C THR A 28 2.12 4.17 8.01
N LYS A 29 2.74 4.57 9.12
CA LYS A 29 2.70 5.94 9.62
C LYS A 29 3.95 6.69 9.18
N LEU A 30 3.78 7.91 8.68
CA LEU A 30 4.88 8.78 8.30
C LEU A 30 5.36 9.66 9.46
N THR A 31 6.61 10.09 9.36
CA THR A 31 7.18 11.20 10.14
C THR A 31 6.77 12.55 9.53
N SER A 32 7.12 13.66 10.20
CA SER A 32 6.93 15.03 9.70
C SER A 32 7.63 15.30 8.36
N GLU A 33 8.64 14.51 8.01
CA GLU A 33 9.40 14.62 6.76
C GLU A 33 8.82 13.74 5.63
N PHE A 34 7.68 13.10 5.86
CA PHE A 34 7.04 12.16 4.94
C PHE A 34 7.86 10.90 4.67
N VAL A 35 8.56 10.40 5.70
CA VAL A 35 9.31 9.14 5.67
C VAL A 35 8.62 8.11 6.57
N PRO A 36 8.51 6.83 6.20
CA PRO A 36 7.90 5.83 7.06
C PRO A 36 8.63 5.67 8.40
N LYS A 37 7.88 5.74 9.50
CA LYS A 37 8.41 5.68 10.86
C LYS A 37 9.05 4.33 11.20
N CYS A 38 8.52 3.24 10.63
CA CYS A 38 9.01 1.89 10.88
C CYS A 38 9.46 1.22 9.57
N ARG A 39 10.72 1.43 9.19
CA ARG A 39 11.32 0.80 8.00
C ARG A 39 11.36 -0.74 8.09
N LYS A 40 11.58 -1.30 9.29
CA LYS A 40 11.62 -2.75 9.54
C LYS A 40 10.34 -3.49 9.16
N LEU A 41 9.20 -2.78 9.15
CA LEU A 41 7.92 -3.36 8.71
C LEU A 41 7.93 -3.73 7.23
N PHE A 42 8.64 -2.97 6.39
CA PHE A 42 8.82 -3.27 4.97
C PHE A 42 9.74 -4.48 4.77
N SER A 43 10.84 -4.55 5.52
CA SER A 43 11.75 -5.71 5.51
C SER A 43 11.00 -7.00 5.90
N PHE A 44 10.15 -6.92 6.91
CA PHE A 44 9.29 -8.04 7.33
C PHE A 44 8.31 -8.46 6.23
N ALA A 45 7.61 -7.50 5.60
CA ALA A 45 6.70 -7.79 4.49
C ALA A 45 7.44 -8.45 3.29
N SER A 46 8.66 -7.98 2.99
CA SER A 46 9.52 -8.54 1.95
C SER A 46 9.83 -10.02 2.20
N GLN A 47 10.23 -10.36 3.44
CA GLN A 47 10.52 -11.74 3.85
C GLN A 47 9.28 -12.63 3.84
N LEU A 48 8.15 -12.12 4.34
CA LEU A 48 6.89 -12.86 4.39
C LEU A 48 6.35 -13.20 2.99
N LYS A 49 6.59 -12.33 2.01
CA LYS A 49 6.09 -12.51 0.63
C LYS A 49 7.10 -13.17 -0.30
N ALA A 50 8.39 -13.13 0.02
CA ALA A 50 9.46 -13.60 -0.86
C ALA A 50 9.30 -13.10 -2.31
N GLY A 51 8.83 -11.86 -2.49
CA GLY A 51 8.58 -11.23 -3.79
C GLY A 51 7.40 -11.79 -4.60
N LYS A 52 6.50 -12.59 -4.01
CA LYS A 52 5.34 -13.19 -4.68
C LYS A 52 4.00 -12.74 -4.08
N GLY A 53 2.99 -12.60 -4.94
CA GLY A 53 1.64 -12.20 -4.55
C GLY A 53 1.50 -10.69 -4.33
N LEU A 54 0.31 -10.27 -3.89
CA LEU A 54 -0.04 -8.86 -3.78
C LEU A 54 0.38 -8.27 -2.42
N THR A 55 1.01 -7.09 -2.49
CA THR A 55 1.29 -6.22 -1.34
C THR A 55 0.89 -4.80 -1.72
N VAL A 56 0.11 -4.14 -0.88
CA VAL A 56 -0.29 -2.74 -1.05
C VAL A 56 0.13 -1.98 0.20
N CYS A 57 0.96 -0.95 0.05
CA CYS A 57 1.37 -0.06 1.13
C CYS A 57 0.46 1.17 1.13
N VAL A 58 -0.16 1.46 2.27
CA VAL A 58 -1.07 2.58 2.42
C VAL A 58 -0.65 3.45 3.60
N THR A 59 -0.74 4.76 3.41
CA THR A 59 -0.60 5.75 4.47
C THR A 59 -1.73 6.77 4.37
N VAL A 60 -2.13 7.31 5.52
CA VAL A 60 -3.10 8.40 5.61
C VAL A 60 -2.38 9.68 6.00
N ILE A 61 -2.54 10.74 5.21
CA ILE A 61 -2.12 12.10 5.53
C ILE A 61 -3.35 12.84 6.05
N ARG A 62 -3.22 13.42 7.24
CA ARG A 62 -4.30 14.20 7.84
C ARG A 62 -4.36 15.59 7.19
N GLY A 63 -5.48 15.94 6.57
CA GLY A 63 -5.69 17.28 6.00
C GLY A 63 -6.72 17.31 4.89
N GLU A 64 -6.82 18.46 4.22
CA GLU A 64 -7.68 18.68 3.05
C GLU A 64 -6.89 18.45 1.75
N TYR A 65 -7.59 17.94 0.72
CA TYR A 65 -6.94 17.54 -0.53
C TYR A 65 -6.16 18.69 -1.20
N ASN A 66 -6.76 19.89 -1.26
CA ASN A 66 -6.16 21.05 -1.94
C ASN A 66 -4.83 21.50 -1.33
N GLU A 67 -4.66 21.32 -0.02
CA GLU A 67 -3.46 21.75 0.71
C GLU A 67 -2.41 20.64 0.75
N CYS A 68 -2.86 19.39 0.88
CA CYS A 68 -1.99 18.23 1.08
C CYS A 68 -1.62 17.49 -0.21
N ALA A 69 -2.11 17.87 -1.38
CA ALA A 69 -1.81 17.18 -2.65
C ALA A 69 -0.31 17.03 -2.92
N ASN A 70 0.47 18.12 -2.76
CA ASN A 70 1.92 18.09 -2.94
C ASN A 70 2.62 17.21 -1.89
N GLN A 71 2.12 17.22 -0.65
CA GLN A 71 2.63 16.38 0.43
C GLN A 71 2.37 14.89 0.15
N ALA A 72 1.20 14.56 -0.40
CA ALA A 72 0.86 13.20 -0.79
C ALA A 72 1.74 12.67 -1.92
N ILE A 73 2.06 13.50 -2.91
CA ILE A 73 3.02 13.13 -3.98
C ILE A 73 4.40 12.84 -3.38
N LYS A 74 4.90 13.70 -2.50
CA LYS A 74 6.20 13.52 -1.83
C LYS A 74 6.22 12.24 -0.96
N ALA A 75 5.16 12.03 -0.18
CA ALA A 75 4.99 10.81 0.62
C ALA A 75 4.96 9.55 -0.25
N LYS A 76 4.25 9.58 -1.37
CA LYS A 76 4.18 8.46 -2.31
C LYS A 76 5.56 8.12 -2.88
N GLN A 77 6.33 9.12 -3.31
CA GLN A 77 7.69 8.92 -3.82
C GLN A 77 8.63 8.35 -2.75
N SER A 78 8.58 8.90 -1.54
CA SER A 78 9.35 8.42 -0.39
C SER A 78 9.04 6.95 -0.08
N LEU A 79 7.77 6.57 -0.04
CA LEU A 79 7.34 5.20 0.19
C LEU A 79 7.75 4.24 -0.94
N MET A 80 7.63 4.66 -2.20
CA MET A 80 8.09 3.86 -3.34
C MET A 80 9.59 3.57 -3.23
N LYS A 81 10.40 4.57 -2.86
CA LYS A 81 11.85 4.39 -2.65
C LYS A 81 12.14 3.40 -1.51
N VAL A 82 11.43 3.50 -0.39
CA VAL A 82 11.62 2.56 0.72
C VAL A 82 11.20 1.14 0.33
N MET A 83 10.12 0.97 -0.43
CA MET A 83 9.72 -0.34 -0.94
C MET A 83 10.78 -0.94 -1.87
N GLU A 84 11.38 -0.13 -2.74
CA GLU A 84 12.48 -0.56 -3.62
C GLU A 84 13.71 -0.98 -2.82
N ASP A 85 14.18 -0.15 -1.88
CA ASP A 85 15.33 -0.44 -1.03
C ASP A 85 15.14 -1.75 -0.23
N GLU A 86 13.93 -1.98 0.29
CA GLU A 86 13.56 -3.16 1.08
C GLU A 86 13.10 -4.35 0.22
N LYS A 87 13.18 -4.22 -1.12
CA LYS A 87 12.82 -5.25 -2.10
C LYS A 87 11.38 -5.73 -2.00
N VAL A 88 10.47 -4.87 -1.56
CA VAL A 88 9.04 -5.15 -1.48
C VAL A 88 8.40 -4.88 -2.84
N LYS A 89 7.89 -5.95 -3.49
CA LYS A 89 7.10 -5.82 -4.71
C LYS A 89 5.65 -5.54 -4.36
N GLY A 90 5.10 -4.45 -4.87
CA GLY A 90 3.74 -4.05 -4.57
C GLY A 90 3.39 -2.66 -5.09
N PHE A 91 2.27 -2.14 -4.59
CA PHE A 91 1.77 -0.81 -4.92
C PHE A 91 1.80 0.10 -3.70
N VAL A 92 1.88 1.41 -3.93
CA VAL A 92 1.78 2.44 -2.88
C VAL A 92 0.53 3.27 -3.13
N ASP A 93 -0.26 3.46 -2.09
CA ASP A 93 -1.36 4.41 -2.06
C ASP A 93 -1.25 5.40 -0.89
N VAL A 94 -1.71 6.62 -1.12
CA VAL A 94 -1.65 7.71 -0.14
C VAL A 94 -3.02 8.37 -0.10
N ILE A 95 -3.69 8.23 1.04
CA ILE A 95 -5.03 8.78 1.26
C ILE A 95 -4.90 10.07 2.03
N ILE A 96 -5.59 11.11 1.57
CA ILE A 96 -5.74 12.37 2.31
C ILE A 96 -7.12 12.33 2.98
N SER A 97 -7.17 12.54 4.30
CA SER A 97 -8.43 12.57 5.04
C SER A 97 -8.33 13.51 6.24
N SER A 98 -9.43 14.16 6.61
CA SER A 98 -9.49 15.01 7.81
C SER A 98 -9.36 14.20 9.11
N ASP A 99 -9.73 12.91 9.07
CA ASP A 99 -9.63 11.96 10.16
C ASP A 99 -8.86 10.70 9.75
N ILE A 100 -7.92 10.29 10.62
CA ILE A 100 -7.05 9.14 10.38
C ILE A 100 -7.85 7.85 10.42
N ILE A 101 -8.85 7.74 11.32
CA ILE A 101 -9.65 6.53 11.47
C ILE A 101 -10.47 6.31 10.20
N ASN A 102 -11.16 7.34 9.72
CA ASN A 102 -11.90 7.29 8.46
C ASN A 102 -10.99 6.96 7.26
N GLY A 103 -9.80 7.56 7.19
CA GLY A 103 -8.83 7.25 6.13
C GLY A 103 -8.36 5.78 6.14
N ILE A 104 -8.13 5.20 7.33
CA ILE A 104 -7.78 3.79 7.46
C ILE A 104 -8.97 2.90 7.10
N SER A 105 -10.17 3.22 7.56
CA SER A 105 -11.40 2.47 7.24
C SER A 105 -11.67 2.43 5.73
N TYR A 106 -11.34 3.47 4.97
CA TYR A 106 -11.46 3.48 3.51
C TYR A 106 -10.45 2.55 2.82
N SER A 107 -9.34 2.24 3.49
CA SER A 107 -8.24 1.45 2.92
C SER A 107 -8.42 -0.06 3.09
N ILE A 108 -9.30 -0.48 3.99
CA ILE A 108 -9.54 -1.87 4.41
C ILE A 108 -10.81 -2.38 3.73
#